data_AF-A0A7S1H3B4-F1
#
_entry.id   AF-A0A7S1H3B4-F1
#
_cell.length_a   1.000
_cell.length_b   1.000
_cell.length_c   1.000
_cell.angle_alpha   90.00
_cell.angle_beta   90.00
_cell.angle_gamma   90.00
#
_symmetry.space_group_name_H-M   'P 1'
#
loop_
_entity.id
_entity.type
_entity.pdbx_description
1 polymer ?
#
loop_
_entity_poly.entity_id
_entity_poly.type
_entity_poly.pdbx_seq_one_letter_code
_entity_poly.pdbx_strand_id
1 'polypeptide(L)'
;MAAIFEPVERIDKVQLDGLALLKIVKHCHESLPQMVTGSLLGLANETGVLEVTHAFPFPDSADATPSNDEAGQDFQLEMMRMLREVNVDNNCVGWYQSMYLGSYSTSSFLENQLSSIVWT
;
A
#
# COMPACT_ATOMS: atom_id res chain seq x y z
N MET A 1 -14.25 17.03 -19.40
CA MET A 1 -15.09 16.90 -18.19
C MET A 1 -14.13 16.93 -17.02
N ALA A 2 -13.93 18.10 -16.40
CA ALA A 2 -12.94 18.26 -15.34
C ALA A 2 -13.40 17.48 -14.11
N ALA A 3 -12.61 16.51 -13.66
CA ALA A 3 -12.81 15.89 -12.37
C ALA A 3 -12.70 16.99 -11.32
N ILE A 4 -13.78 17.20 -10.58
CA ILE A 4 -13.82 18.12 -9.45
C ILE A 4 -12.95 17.44 -8.40
N PHE A 5 -11.74 17.94 -8.21
CA PHE A 5 -10.83 17.49 -7.17
C PHE A 5 -11.44 17.98 -5.85
N GLU A 6 -12.23 17.13 -5.19
CA GLU A 6 -12.59 17.40 -3.79
C GLU A 6 -11.26 17.51 -3.03
N PRO A 7 -11.00 18.62 -2.33
CA PRO A 7 -9.78 18.75 -1.56
C PRO A 7 -9.83 17.68 -0.47
N VAL A 8 -9.07 16.60 -0.66
CA VAL A 8 -8.84 15.60 0.38
C VAL A 8 -8.38 16.39 1.60
N GLU A 9 -9.17 16.36 2.67
CA GLU A 9 -8.79 17.03 3.90
C GLU A 9 -7.38 16.59 4.29
N ARG A 10 -6.56 17.57 4.67
CA ARG A 10 -5.16 17.33 4.97
C ARG A 10 -5.07 16.28 6.07
N ILE A 11 -4.46 15.14 5.74
CA ILE A 11 -4.19 14.09 6.72
C ILE A 11 -3.07 14.59 7.64
N ASP A 12 -3.41 14.79 8.91
CA ASP A 12 -2.47 15.24 9.94
C ASP A 12 -1.88 14.05 10.73
N LYS A 13 -2.60 12.93 10.80
CA LYS A 13 -2.17 11.73 11.56
C LYS A 13 -2.51 10.45 10.82
N VAL A 14 -1.67 9.44 10.98
CA VAL A 14 -1.91 8.07 10.52
C VAL A 14 -1.97 7.16 11.73
N GLN A 15 -3.08 6.44 11.87
CA GLN A 15 -3.29 5.43 12.91
C GLN A 15 -3.19 4.05 12.27
N LEU A 16 -2.25 3.24 12.74
CA LEU A 16 -2.05 1.87 12.29
C LEU A 16 -2.64 0.89 13.30
N ASP A 17 -3.47 -0.02 12.82
CA ASP A 17 -3.91 -1.15 13.63
C ASP A 17 -2.73 -2.10 13.92
N GLY A 18 -2.76 -2.71 15.10
CA GLY A 18 -1.69 -3.61 15.57
C GLY A 18 -1.52 -4.82 14.66
N LEU A 19 -2.62 -5.35 14.11
CA LEU A 19 -2.57 -6.49 13.19
C LEU A 19 -1.91 -6.11 11.86
N ALA A 20 -2.25 -4.94 11.30
CA ALA A 20 -1.63 -4.42 10.08
C ALA A 20 -0.12 -4.22 10.29
N LEU A 21 0.28 -3.60 11.40
CA LEU A 21 1.68 -3.38 11.74
C LEU A 21 2.46 -4.70 11.85
N LEU A 22 1.91 -5.70 12.54
CA LEU A 22 2.56 -7.01 12.69
C LEU A 22 2.72 -7.73 11.35
N LYS A 23 1.73 -7.64 10.45
CA LYS A 23 1.84 -8.20 9.09
C LYS A 23 2.98 -7.54 8.31
N ILE A 24 3.10 -6.22 8.38
CA ILE A 24 4.18 -5.46 7.72
C ILE A 24 5.53 -5.89 8.27
N VAL A 25 5.69 -5.93 9.60
CA VAL A 25 6.95 -6.31 10.25
C VAL A 25 7.34 -7.75 9.89
N LYS A 26 6.37 -8.68 9.94
CA LYS A 26 6.58 -10.08 9.57
C LYS A 26 7.08 -10.19 8.12
N HIS A 27 6.40 -9.53 7.18
CA HIS A 27 6.77 -9.54 5.77
C HIS A 27 8.18 -8.96 5.54
N CYS A 28 8.48 -7.82 6.16
CA CYS A 28 9.81 -7.21 6.04
C CYS A 28 10.92 -8.11 6.58
N HIS A 29 10.65 -8.88 7.64
CA HIS A 29 11.64 -9.74 8.29
C HIS A 29 11.84 -11.07 7.55
N GLU A 30 10.76 -11.70 7.07
CA GLU A 30 10.83 -12.98 6.35
C GLU A 30 11.47 -12.86 4.96
N SER A 31 11.33 -11.70 4.32
CA SER A 31 11.85 -11.46 2.97
C SER A 31 13.26 -10.88 2.93
N LEU A 32 13.95 -10.74 4.07
CA LEU A 32 15.35 -10.32 4.07
C LEU A 32 16.23 -11.30 3.28
N PRO A 33 17.13 -10.83 2.38
CA PRO A 33 17.58 -9.45 2.19
C PRO A 33 16.84 -8.66 1.08
N GLN A 34 15.79 -9.21 0.49
CA GLN A 34 15.06 -8.56 -0.60
C GLN A 34 14.18 -7.41 -0.08
N MET A 35 14.11 -6.33 -0.87
CA MET A 35 13.18 -5.24 -0.59
C MET A 35 11.79 -5.65 -1.02
N VAL A 36 10.82 -5.44 -0.15
CA VAL A 36 9.44 -5.82 -0.38
C VAL A 36 8.53 -4.62 -0.25
N THR A 37 7.41 -4.69 -0.96
CA THR A 37 6.38 -3.67 -0.99
C THR A 37 5.01 -4.29 -0.76
N GLY A 38 4.05 -3.49 -0.33
CA GLY A 38 2.66 -3.96 -0.24
C GLY A 38 1.67 -2.81 -0.11
N SER A 39 0.39 -3.16 -0.21
CA SER A 39 -0.71 -2.20 -0.14
C SER A 39 -1.22 -2.06 1.30
N LEU A 40 -1.62 -0.83 1.63
CA LEU A 40 -2.26 -0.45 2.88
C LEU A 40 -3.74 -0.15 2.62
N LEU A 41 -4.59 -0.72 3.46
CA LEU A 41 -6.04 -0.59 3.39
C LEU A 41 -6.56 0.12 4.64
N GLY A 42 -7.52 1.02 4.44
CA GLY A 42 -7.98 1.88 5.51
C GLY A 42 -9.04 2.89 5.10
N LEU A 43 -9.39 3.75 6.04
CA LEU A 43 -10.37 4.81 5.83
C LEU A 43 -9.80 6.14 6.34
N ALA A 44 -10.09 7.20 5.62
CA ALA A 44 -9.81 8.56 6.06
C ALA A 44 -11.06 9.12 6.75
N ASN A 45 -10.89 9.70 7.94
CA ASN A 45 -11.97 10.35 8.67
C ASN A 45 -11.97 11.87 8.38
N GLU A 46 -13.14 12.51 8.52
CA GLU A 46 -13.37 13.97 8.46
C GLU A 46 -12.60 14.78 9.52
N THR A 47 -11.83 14.11 10.38
CA THR A 47 -11.00 14.71 11.42
C THR A 47 -9.51 14.77 11.01
N GLY A 48 -9.19 14.47 9.75
CA GLY A 48 -7.81 14.46 9.22
C GLY A 48 -6.96 13.29 9.73
N VAL A 49 -7.58 12.17 10.13
CA VAL A 49 -6.89 10.96 10.60
C VAL A 49 -7.09 9.84 9.58
N LEU A 50 -5.99 9.24 9.12
CA LEU A 50 -5.99 8.06 8.26
C LEU A 50 -5.86 6.80 9.10
N GLU A 51 -6.91 5.99 9.16
CA GLU A 51 -6.93 4.72 9.88
C GLU A 51 -6.59 3.58 8.94
N VAL A 52 -5.43 2.97 9.13
CA VAL A 52 -4.96 1.80 8.38
C VAL A 52 -5.30 0.55 9.19
N THR A 53 -6.29 -0.20 8.72
CA THR A 53 -6.78 -1.40 9.42
C THR A 53 -6.10 -2.67 8.90
N HIS A 54 -5.70 -2.70 7.64
CA HIS A 54 -5.15 -3.89 6.99
C HIS A 54 -3.97 -3.57 6.08
N ALA A 55 -3.09 -4.55 5.91
CA ALA A 55 -1.98 -4.51 4.98
C ALA A 55 -1.80 -5.89 4.35
N PHE A 56 -1.49 -5.94 3.06
CA PHE A 56 -1.12 -7.17 2.38
C PHE A 56 0.12 -6.97 1.49
N PRO A 57 0.97 -8.00 1.37
CA PRO A 57 2.18 -7.94 0.56
C PRO A 57 1.83 -7.93 -0.93
N PHE A 58 2.63 -7.23 -1.73
CA PHE A 58 2.67 -7.51 -3.16
C PHE A 58 3.50 -8.79 -3.41
N PRO A 59 3.12 -9.60 -4.41
CA PRO A 59 3.89 -10.79 -4.75
C PRO A 59 5.32 -10.38 -5.14
N ASP A 60 6.29 -11.20 -4.74
CA ASP A 60 7.71 -10.91 -4.91
C ASP A 60 8.04 -10.74 -6.40
N SER A 61 8.55 -9.57 -6.77
CA SER A 61 9.04 -9.28 -8.12
C SER A 61 10.46 -9.81 -8.30
N ALA A 62 10.68 -11.08 -7.92
CA ALA A 62 11.99 -11.72 -7.98
C ALA A 62 12.53 -11.88 -9.43
N ASP A 63 11.65 -11.81 -10.43
CA ASP A 63 12.03 -11.77 -11.85
C ASP A 63 11.28 -10.64 -12.56
N ALA A 64 11.98 -9.54 -12.83
CA ALA A 64 11.49 -8.39 -13.59
C ALA A 64 11.29 -8.75 -15.07
N THR A 65 10.24 -9.52 -15.35
CA THR A 65 9.72 -9.72 -16.71
C THR A 65 8.46 -8.86 -16.89
N PRO A 66 8.26 -8.24 -18.07
CA PRO A 66 7.15 -7.32 -18.32
C PRO A 66 5.75 -7.96 -18.24
N SER A 67 5.68 -9.29 -18.11
CA SER A 67 4.46 -10.07 -17.85
C SER A 67 4.00 -10.05 -16.39
N ASN A 68 4.81 -9.54 -15.45
CA ASN A 68 4.46 -9.54 -14.02
C ASN A 68 3.58 -8.35 -13.59
N ASP A 69 3.49 -7.28 -14.38
CA ASP A 69 2.61 -6.15 -14.04
C ASP A 69 1.13 -6.56 -14.12
N GLU A 70 0.77 -7.38 -15.12
CA GLU A 70 -0.57 -7.96 -15.25
C GLU A 70 -0.83 -8.97 -14.13
N ALA A 71 0.14 -9.82 -13.79
CA ALA A 71 0.02 -10.80 -12.70
C ALA A 71 -0.11 -10.13 -11.32
N GLY A 72 0.56 -8.99 -11.11
CA GLY A 72 0.44 -8.18 -9.90
C GLY A 72 -0.93 -7.51 -9.78
N GLN A 73 -1.47 -7.00 -10.89
CA GLN A 73 -2.82 -6.44 -10.95
C GLN A 73 -3.90 -7.50 -10.71
N ASP A 74 -3.77 -8.68 -11.31
CA ASP A 74 -4.67 -9.80 -11.10
C ASP A 74 -4.64 -10.29 -9.65
N PHE A 75 -3.45 -10.39 -9.05
CA PHE A 75 -3.31 -10.72 -7.64
C PHE A 75 -3.99 -9.68 -6.74
N GLN A 76 -3.80 -8.39 -7.03
CA GLN A 76 -4.43 -7.32 -6.27
C GLN A 76 -5.96 -7.37 -6.39
N LEU A 77 -6.50 -7.60 -7.59
CA LEU A 77 -7.93 -7.73 -7.84
C LEU A 77 -8.53 -8.92 -7.09
N GLU A 78 -7.88 -10.09 -7.15
CA GLU A 78 -8.35 -11.28 -6.43
C GLU A 78 -8.24 -11.09 -4.91
N MET A 79 -7.17 -10.44 -4.43
CA MET A 79 -7.03 -10.10 -3.01
C MET A 79 -8.12 -9.13 -2.54
N MET A 80 -8.45 -8.12 -3.34
CA MET A 80 -9.57 -7.20 -3.04
C MET A 80 -10.93 -7.93 -3.06
N ARG A 81 -11.09 -8.95 -3.91
CA ARG A 81 -12.30 -9.79 -3.93
C ARG A 81 -12.41 -10.62 -2.65
N MET A 82 -11.35 -11.32 -2.27
CA MET A 82 -11.31 -12.11 -1.03
C MET A 82 -11.56 -11.23 0.21
N LEU A 83 -10.99 -10.03 0.27
CA LEU A 83 -11.20 -9.12 1.39
C LEU A 83 -12.65 -8.61 1.44
N ARG A 84 -13.28 -8.36 0.29
CA ARG A 84 -14.71 -8.03 0.22
C ARG A 84 -15.60 -9.18 0.72
N GLU A 85 -15.25 -10.43 0.43
CA GLU A 85 -15.99 -11.61 0.91
C GLU A 85 -15.95 -11.77 2.44
N VAL A 86 -14.86 -11.34 3.08
CA VAL A 86 -14.69 -11.34 4.55
C VAL A 86 -15.18 -10.02 5.17
N ASN A 87 -15.82 -9.15 4.39
CA ASN A 87 -16.37 -7.87 4.82
C ASN A 87 -15.29 -6.92 5.42
N VAL A 88 -14.05 -7.06 4.95
CA VAL A 88 -12.94 -6.15 5.26
C VAL A 88 -12.97 -4.99 4.27
N ASP A 89 -12.91 -3.77 4.78
CA ASP A 89 -12.82 -2.57 3.95
C ASP A 89 -11.62 -2.66 3.01
N ASN A 90 -11.90 -2.60 1.71
CA ASN A 90 -10.89 -2.76 0.65
C ASN A 90 -10.44 -1.42 0.07
N ASN A 91 -10.59 -0.34 0.84
CA ASN A 91 -10.21 0.98 0.41
C ASN A 91 -8.68 1.14 0.49
N CYS A 92 -8.04 1.25 -0.67
CA CYS A 92 -6.60 1.41 -0.78
C CYS A 92 -6.22 2.85 -0.40
N VAL A 93 -5.48 3.00 0.70
CA VAL A 93 -5.08 4.30 1.22
C VAL A 93 -3.59 4.59 1.03
N GLY A 94 -2.83 3.61 0.58
CA GLY A 94 -1.40 3.78 0.31
C GLY A 94 -0.65 2.47 0.20
N TRP A 95 0.65 2.55 0.41
CA TRP A 95 1.58 1.44 0.29
C TRP A 95 2.70 1.56 1.32
N TYR A 96 3.37 0.44 1.58
CA TYR A 96 4.58 0.39 2.41
C TYR A 96 5.72 -0.25 1.62
N GLN A 97 6.96 0.09 2.00
CA GLN A 97 8.17 -0.50 1.44
C GLN A 97 9.19 -0.76 2.55
N SER A 98 9.82 -1.94 2.50
CA SER A 98 10.97 -2.24 3.36
C SER A 98 12.23 -1.58 2.82
N MET A 99 13.07 -1.09 3.74
CA MET A 99 14.35 -0.45 3.41
C MET A 99 15.47 -1.05 4.24
N TYR A 100 16.65 -1.19 3.63
CA TYR A 100 17.84 -1.73 4.26
C TYR A 100 18.82 -0.61 4.64
N LEU A 101 19.47 -0.74 5.80
CA LEU A 101 20.53 0.15 6.29
C LEU A 101 20.22 1.67 6.35
N GLY A 102 18.95 2.05 6.45
CA GLY A 102 18.59 3.47 6.60
C GLY A 102 18.65 4.27 5.29
N SER A 103 18.68 3.61 4.13
CA SER A 103 18.37 4.26 2.85
C SER A 103 16.86 4.46 2.74
N TYR A 104 16.36 5.62 3.18
CA TYR A 104 14.91 5.89 3.29
C TYR A 104 14.31 6.65 2.11
N SER A 105 15.13 7.27 1.25
CA SER A 105 14.65 8.08 0.12
C SER A 105 15.46 7.79 -1.13
N THR A 106 14.85 7.02 -2.03
CA THR A 106 15.39 6.69 -3.35
C THR A 106 14.58 7.46 -4.40
N SER A 107 15.18 7.80 -5.55
CA SER A 107 14.45 8.44 -6.65
C SER A 107 13.21 7.65 -7.06
N SER A 108 13.33 6.32 -7.15
CA SER A 108 12.21 5.42 -7.47
C SER A 108 11.11 5.42 -6.41
N PHE A 109 11.44 5.63 -5.13
CA PHE A 109 10.43 5.78 -4.07
C PHE A 109 9.61 7.06 -4.28
N LEU A 110 10.27 8.17 -4.63
CA LEU A 110 9.61 9.44 -4.90
C LEU A 110 8.71 9.36 -6.14
N GLU A 111 9.19 8.72 -7.20
CA GLU A 111 8.43 8.49 -8.43
C GLU A 111 7.19 7.63 -8.15
N ASN A 112 7.32 6.57 -7.36
CA ASN A 112 6.20 5.75 -6.93
C ASN A 112 5.19 6.57 -6.11
N GLN A 113 5.67 7.37 -5.15
CA GLN A 113 4.80 8.21 -4.33
C GLN A 113 4.03 9.25 -5.17
N LEU A 114 4.70 9.88 -6.13
CA LEU A 114 4.08 10.84 -7.06
C LEU A 114 3.05 10.15 -7.96
N SER A 115 3.36 8.94 -8.45
CA SER A 115 2.44 8.15 -9.24
C SER A 115 1.20 7.77 -8.43
N SER A 116 1.36 7.27 -7.20
CA SER A 116 0.23 6.87 -6.34
C SER A 116 -0.70 8.04 -5.98
N ILE A 117 -0.17 9.25 -5.81
CA ILE A 117 -0.98 10.47 -5.58
C ILE A 117 -1.89 10.81 -6.77
N VAL A 118 -1.54 10.39 -7.99
CA VAL A 118 -2.36 10.66 -9.19
C VAL A 118 -3.57 9.72 -9.28
N TRP A 119 -3.55 8.59 -8.56
CA TRP A 119 -4.61 7.57 -8.57
C TRP A 119 -5.55 7.60 -7.35
N THR A 120 -5.32 8.51 -6.40
CA THR A 120 -6.19 8.73 -5.22
C THR A 120 -6.81 10.11 -5.30
#